data_AF-X1G8P7-F1
#
_entry.id   AF-X1G8P7-F1
#
_cell.length_a   1.000
_cell.length_b   1.000
_cell.length_c   1.000
_cell.angle_alpha   90.00
_cell.angle_beta   90.00
_cell.angle_gamma   90.00
#
_symmetry.space_group_name_H-M   'P 1'
#
loop_
_entity.id
_entity.type
_entity.pdbx_description
1 polymer ?
#
loop_
_entity_poly.entity_id
_entity_poly.type
_entity_poly.pdbx_seq_one_letter_code
_entity_poly.pdbx_strand_id
1 'polypeptide(L)' 'MIFMKEFKTIKIEERRDGISIITLNRPEKLNAINFEMMEELLD' A
#
# COMPACT_ATOMS: atom_id res chain seq x y z
N MET A 1 -5.61 7.75 -16.42
CA MET A 1 -6.29 6.66 -15.69
C MET A 1 -5.83 6.75 -14.24
N ILE A 2 -6.65 6.43 -13.25
CA ILE A 2 -6.16 6.22 -11.87
C ILE A 2 -5.91 4.73 -11.79
N PHE A 3 -4.69 4.32 -11.44
CA PHE A 3 -4.35 2.90 -11.27
C PHE A 3 -4.43 2.57 -9.78
N MET A 4 -5.07 1.45 -9.47
CA MET A 4 -5.22 0.97 -8.10
C MET A 4 -4.65 -0.44 -8.01
N LYS A 5 -3.66 -0.63 -7.14
CA LYS A 5 -3.10 -1.95 -6.79
C LYS A 5 -3.39 -2.20 -5.32
N GLU A 6 -4.07 -3.29 -5.04
CA GLU A 6 -4.41 -3.70 -3.68
C GLU A 6 -3.65 -4.97 -3.36
N PHE A 7 -2.80 -4.89 -2.34
CA PHE A 7 -2.20 -6.04 -1.70
C PHE A 7 -2.96 -6.35 -0.41
N LYS A 8 -2.46 -7.33 0.35
CA LYS A 8 -3.13 -7.73 1.58
C LYS A 8 -2.90 -6.71 2.69
N THR A 9 -1.71 -6.10 2.75
CA THR A 9 -1.35 -5.18 3.84
C THR A 9 -1.19 -3.72 3.40
N ILE A 10 -1.07 -3.45 2.10
CA ILE A 10 -1.00 -2.09 1.54
C ILE A 10 -1.96 -1.88 0.37
N LYS A 11 -2.37 -0.63 0.17
CA LYS A 11 -3.11 -0.17 -1.01
C LYS A 11 -2.33 0.94 -1.71
N ILE A 12 -2.22 0.87 -3.02
CA ILE A 12 -1.53 1.85 -3.84
C ILE A 12 -2.52 2.50 -4.80
N GLU A 13 -2.60 3.82 -4.73
CA GLU A 13 -3.36 4.66 -5.66
C GLU A 13 -2.39 5.53 -6.45
N GLU A 14 -2.16 5.22 -7.72
CA GLU A 14 -1.35 6.06 -8.61
C GLU A 14 -2.20 7.19 -9.19
N ARG A 15 -1.74 8.42 -8.95
CA ARG A 15 -2.35 9.62 -9.49
C ARG A 15 -1.61 10.07 -10.75
N ARG A 16 -2.30 10.90 -11.54
CA ARG A 16 -1.81 11.32 -12.87
C ARG A 16 -0.63 12.29 -12.83
N ASP A 17 -0.38 12.88 -11.66
CA ASP A 17 0.71 13.83 -11.39
C ASP A 17 2.03 13.13 -11.05
N GLY A 18 2.09 11.79 -11.17
CA GLY A 18 3.27 11.01 -10.82
C GLY A 18 3.43 10.83 -9.30
N ILE A 19 2.40 11.16 -8.52
CA ILE A 19 2.35 10.93 -7.08
C ILE A 19 1.50 9.69 -6.81
N SER A 20 2.03 8.77 -6.00
CA SER A 20 1.28 7.60 -5.55
C SER A 20 0.97 7.72 -4.06
N ILE A 21 -0.26 7.39 -3.68
CA ILE A 21 -0.62 7.25 -2.26
C ILE A 21 -0.52 5.78 -1.88
N ILE A 22 0.30 5.51 -0.88
CA ILE A 22 0.41 4.20 -0.25
C ILE A 22 -0.33 4.27 1.08
N THR A 23 -1.39 3.47 1.22
CA THR A 23 -2.17 3.34 2.46
C THR A 23 -1.85 2.02 3.13
N LEU A 24 -1.42 2.06 4.39
CA LEU A 24 -1.26 0.86 5.21
C LEU A 24 -2.65 0.35 5.61
N ASN A 25 -2.94 -0.92 5.28
CA ASN A 25 -4.26 -1.52 5.34
C ASN A 25 -4.37 -2.59 6.43
N ARG A 26 -3.83 -2.32 7.63
CA ARG A 26 -3.90 -3.21 8.80
C ARG A 26 -4.34 -2.48 10.08
N PRO A 27 -5.53 -1.82 10.05
CA PRO A 27 -6.01 -1.00 11.16
C PRO A 27 -6.16 -1.78 12.48
N GLU A 28 -6.50 -3.07 12.40
CA GLU A 28 -6.61 -3.98 13.54
C GLU A 28 -5.28 -4.23 14.27
N LYS A 29 -4.15 -3.92 13.62
CA LYS A 29 -2.80 -3.98 14.19
C LYS A 29 -2.16 -2.59 14.30
N LEU A 30 -2.96 -1.52 14.23
CA LEU A 30 -2.48 -0.14 14.22
C LEU A 30 -1.42 0.12 13.13
N ASN A 31 -1.51 -0.60 12.01
CA ASN A 31 -0.57 -0.56 10.90
C ASN A 31 0.89 -0.90 11.28
N ALA A 32 1.09 -1.70 12.33
CA ALA A 32 2.41 -2.20 12.70
C ALA A 32 3.03 -3.00 11.54
N ILE A 33 4.26 -2.65 11.17
CA ILE A 33 5.00 -3.25 10.05
C ILE A 33 5.37 -4.70 10.41
N ASN A 34 5.07 -5.63 9.49
CA ASN A 34 5.50 -7.03 9.54
C ASN A 34 6.27 -7.40 8.26
N PHE A 35 6.82 -8.62 8.21
CA PHE A 35 7.56 -9.10 7.04
C PHE A 35 6.74 -9.09 5.75
N GLU A 36 5.47 -9.52 5.82
CA GLU A 36 4.56 -9.50 4.65
C GLU A 36 4.39 -8.08 4.07
N MET A 37 4.21 -7.06 4.92
CA MET A 37 4.15 -5.67 4.47
C MET A 37 5.46 -5.16 3.87
N MET A 38 6.60 -5.59 4.43
CA MET A 38 7.90 -5.23 3.86
C MET A 38 8.12 -5.86 2.48
N GLU A 39 7.69 -7.11 2.28
CA GLU A 39 7.73 -7.77 0.97
C GLU A 39 6.83 -7.04 -0.03
N GLU A 40 5.60 -6.68 0.36
CA GLU A 40 4.68 -5.91 -0.50
C GLU A 40 5.21 -4.52 -0.87
N LEU A 41 6.03 -3.89 -0.01
CA LEU A 41 6.68 -2.61 -0.29
C LEU A 41 7.90 -2.72 -1.22
N LEU A 42 8.47 -3.92 -1.38
CA LEU A 42 9.67 -4.17 -2.19
C LEU A 42 9.35 -4.73 -3.59
N ASP A 43 8.10 -5.16 -3.83
CA ASP A 43 7.56 -5.63 -5.13
C ASP A 43 7.28 -4.47 -6.11
#